data_AF-A0A349M7S5-F1
#
_entry.id   AF-A0A349M7S5-F1
#
_cell.length_a   1.000
_cell.length_b   1.000
_cell.length_c   1.000
_cell.angle_alpha   90.00
_cell.angle_beta   90.00
_cell.angle_gamma   90.00
#
_symmetry.space_group_name_H-M   'P 1'
#
loop_
_entity.id
_entity.type
_entity.pdbx_description
1 polymer ?
#
loop_
_entity_poly.entity_id
_entity_poly.type
_entity_poly.pdbx_seq_one_letter_code
_entity_poly.pdbx_strand_id
1 'polypeptide(L)'
;MELIIFIGLQGSGKSTFYRTYLAATHEHVSKDVLGHNKNPNRRQLQLIESALQAQHSVAVDNTNPTIEVRRPLVELGRQYGAIITGYYFEADLKQSLERNRQRSGKAKVPDVALYTTFKKLEPPSYAEGFDKLYSVRITGSTHFEINEWAGYEFIPPESQPSRHQQVSPPIETPGQHPVEQNDA
;
A
#
# COMPACT_ATOMS: atom_id res chain seq x y z
N MET A 1 -3.20 -11.36 14.45
CA MET A 1 -2.68 -9.97 14.37
C MET A 1 -1.76 -9.86 13.17
N GLU A 2 -1.82 -8.75 12.45
CA GLU A 2 -1.08 -8.51 11.21
C GLU A 2 -0.37 -7.16 11.25
N LEU A 3 0.86 -7.10 10.74
CA LEU A 3 1.59 -5.85 10.47
C LEU A 3 1.76 -5.70 8.96
N ILE A 4 1.04 -4.74 8.40
CA ILE A 4 1.10 -4.40 6.99
C ILE A 4 2.11 -3.28 6.76
N ILE A 5 3.03 -3.48 5.81
CA ILE A 5 4.04 -2.50 5.41
C ILE A 5 3.82 -2.14 3.94
N PHE A 6 3.53 -0.87 3.66
CA PHE A 6 3.45 -0.40 2.28
C PHE A 6 4.81 -0.01 1.73
N ILE A 7 5.05 -0.35 0.46
CA ILE A 7 6.32 -0.16 -0.22
C ILE A 7 6.01 0.49 -1.57
N GLY A 8 6.62 1.64 -1.87
CA GLY A 8 6.39 2.32 -3.15
C GLY A 8 6.38 3.84 -3.05
N LEU A 9 6.38 4.50 -4.20
CA LEU A 9 6.57 5.95 -4.33
C LEU A 9 5.48 6.80 -3.66
N GLN A 10 5.81 8.01 -3.24
CA GLN A 10 4.78 9.01 -2.98
C GLN A 10 3.91 9.21 -4.24
N GLY A 11 2.60 9.30 -4.05
CA GLY A 11 1.65 9.33 -5.17
C GLY A 11 1.23 7.94 -5.70
N SER A 12 1.76 6.83 -5.18
CA SER A 12 1.44 5.47 -5.65
C SER A 12 0.11 4.90 -5.14
N GLY A 13 -0.81 5.72 -4.63
CA GLY A 13 -2.15 5.28 -4.19
C GLY A 13 -2.25 4.60 -2.82
N LYS A 14 -1.14 4.40 -2.10
CA LYS A 14 -1.11 3.77 -0.76
C LYS A 14 -2.21 4.23 0.22
N SER A 15 -2.34 5.54 0.44
CA SER A 15 -3.35 6.05 1.38
C SER A 15 -4.78 5.83 0.91
N THR A 16 -5.01 5.81 -0.41
CA THR A 16 -6.32 5.41 -0.96
C THR A 16 -6.55 3.92 -0.76
N PHE A 17 -5.54 3.08 -1.02
CA PHE A 17 -5.60 1.65 -0.76
C PHE A 17 -5.91 1.34 0.71
N TYR A 18 -5.24 2.00 1.67
CA TYR A 18 -5.55 1.85 3.09
C TYR A 18 -7.02 2.15 3.39
N ARG A 19 -7.53 3.30 2.93
CA ARG A 19 -8.93 3.68 3.16
C ARG A 19 -9.92 2.69 2.55
N THR A 20 -9.60 2.14 1.39
CA THR A 20 -10.49 1.22 0.67
C THR A 20 -10.49 -0.19 1.27
N TYR A 21 -9.34 -0.73 1.67
CA TYR A 21 -9.21 -2.16 2.02
C TYR A 21 -8.92 -2.44 3.49
N LEU A 22 -8.33 -1.49 4.23
CA LEU A 22 -7.73 -1.78 5.54
C LEU A 22 -8.28 -0.91 6.69
N ALA A 23 -8.95 0.21 6.40
CA ALA A 23 -9.41 1.14 7.43
C ALA A 23 -10.42 0.55 8.41
N ALA A 24 -11.16 -0.49 8.01
CA ALA A 24 -12.10 -1.19 8.89
C ALA A 24 -11.43 -2.20 9.85
N THR A 25 -10.18 -2.59 9.58
CA THR A 25 -9.54 -3.75 10.24
C THR A 25 -8.16 -3.46 10.81
N HIS A 26 -7.49 -2.40 10.36
CA HIS A 26 -6.12 -2.06 10.74
C HIS A 26 -6.03 -0.63 11.24
N GLU A 27 -5.30 -0.43 12.34
CA GLU A 27 -4.91 0.90 12.77
C GLU A 27 -3.98 1.57 11.74
N HIS A 28 -4.24 2.84 11.43
CA HIS A 28 -3.42 3.61 10.50
C HIS A 28 -2.21 4.19 11.23
N VAL A 29 -1.00 3.79 10.82
CA VAL A 29 0.21 4.46 11.26
C VAL A 29 0.89 5.13 10.06
N SER A 30 0.83 6.46 10.03
CA SER A 30 1.49 7.25 8.99
C SER A 30 2.18 8.48 9.58
N LYS A 31 3.45 8.69 9.19
CA LYS A 31 4.21 9.92 9.56
C LYS A 31 3.53 11.21 9.12
N ASP A 32 2.67 11.18 8.12
CA ASP A 32 1.94 12.37 7.65
C ASP A 32 0.93 12.86 8.70
N VAL A 33 0.46 11.96 9.57
CA VAL A 33 -0.49 12.25 10.65
C VAL A 33 0.23 12.63 11.96
N LEU A 34 1.54 12.36 12.08
CA LEU A 34 2.32 12.60 13.32
C LEU A 34 2.69 14.06 13.57
N GLY A 35 2.39 14.97 12.64
CA GLY A 35 2.66 16.40 12.78
C GLY A 35 4.16 16.73 12.93
N HIS A 36 4.47 17.79 13.69
CA HIS A 36 5.85 18.26 13.93
C HIS A 36 6.55 17.47 15.06
N ASN A 37 6.60 16.15 14.95
CA ASN A 37 7.32 15.34 15.92
C ASN A 37 8.85 15.48 15.70
N LYS A 38 9.62 15.70 16.77
CA LYS A 38 11.09 15.82 16.71
C LYS A 38 11.79 14.53 16.24
N ASN A 39 11.15 13.38 16.43
CA ASN A 39 11.66 12.09 15.98
C ASN A 39 10.51 11.21 15.45
N PRO A 40 10.07 11.44 14.20
CA PRO A 40 8.90 10.77 13.63
C PRO A 40 9.11 9.26 13.47
N ASN A 41 10.36 8.80 13.26
CA ASN A 41 10.69 7.37 13.18
C ASN A 41 10.48 6.68 14.53
N ARG A 42 11.01 7.26 15.61
CA ARG A 42 10.81 6.72 16.96
C ARG A 42 9.33 6.70 17.32
N ARG A 43 8.60 7.79 17.04
CA ARG A 43 7.17 7.87 17.34
C ARG A 43 6.36 6.84 16.55
N GLN A 44 6.70 6.62 15.29
CA GLN A 44 6.07 5.59 14.46
C GLN A 44 6.24 4.20 15.08
N LEU A 45 7.47 3.82 15.45
CA LEU A 45 7.74 2.52 16.07
C LEU A 45 6.97 2.34 17.38
N GLN A 46 6.90 3.39 18.22
CA GLN A 46 6.13 3.35 19.46
C GLN A 46 4.63 3.12 19.22
N LEU A 47 4.05 3.73 18.19
CA LEU A 47 2.64 3.54 17.86
C LEU A 47 2.37 2.11 17.38
N ILE A 48 3.25 1.59 16.51
CA ILE A 48 3.16 0.20 16.04
C ILE A 48 3.27 -0.73 17.25
N GLU A 49 4.27 -0.53 18.10
CA GLU A 49 4.49 -1.35 19.29
C GLU A 49 3.28 -1.35 20.23
N SER A 50 2.72 -0.18 20.54
CA SER A 50 1.54 -0.09 21.41
C SER A 50 0.32 -0.81 20.82
N ALA A 51 0.09 -0.69 19.52
CA ALA A 51 -1.01 -1.38 18.85
C ALA A 51 -0.79 -2.91 18.83
N LEU A 52 0.43 -3.37 18.56
CA LEU A 52 0.75 -4.80 18.58
C LEU A 52 0.67 -5.38 20.00
N GLN A 53 1.09 -4.64 21.02
CA GLN A 53 0.90 -5.00 22.43
C GLN A 53 -0.59 -5.15 22.79
N ALA A 54 -1.44 -4.29 22.22
CA ALA A 54 -2.89 -4.36 22.36
C ALA A 54 -3.55 -5.44 21.47
N GLN A 55 -2.75 -6.26 20.77
CA GLN A 55 -3.22 -7.29 19.83
C GLN A 55 -3.98 -6.76 18.61
N HIS A 56 -3.79 -5.48 18.27
CA HIS A 56 -4.42 -4.86 17.11
C HIS A 56 -3.57 -4.98 15.85
N SER A 57 -4.20 -5.19 14.70
CA SER A 57 -3.50 -5.18 13.41
C SER A 57 -3.19 -3.75 12.96
N VAL A 58 -2.07 -3.55 12.28
CA VAL A 58 -1.53 -2.22 11.95
C VAL A 58 -1.17 -2.13 10.47
N ALA A 59 -1.46 -0.99 9.83
CA ALA A 59 -0.97 -0.67 8.49
C ALA A 59 -0.06 0.55 8.51
N VAL A 60 1.18 0.36 8.06
CA VAL A 60 2.21 1.40 7.99
C VAL A 60 2.22 2.06 6.61
N ASP A 61 1.49 3.16 6.50
CA ASP A 61 1.34 3.94 5.26
C ASP A 61 2.39 5.04 5.16
N ASN A 62 3.61 4.63 4.85
CA ASN A 62 4.70 5.51 4.51
C ASN A 62 5.41 5.04 3.25
N THR A 63 6.33 5.86 2.76
CA THR A 63 7.25 5.48 1.70
C THR A 63 8.38 4.70 2.37
N ASN A 64 8.36 3.36 2.28
CA ASN A 64 9.39 2.47 2.85
C ASN A 64 10.27 1.90 1.72
N PRO A 65 11.12 2.72 1.07
CA PRO A 65 11.70 2.38 -0.23
C PRO A 65 12.82 1.34 -0.16
N THR A 66 13.62 1.32 0.91
CA THR A 66 14.79 0.44 1.03
C THR A 66 14.57 -0.66 2.06
N ILE A 67 15.37 -1.73 1.98
CA ILE A 67 15.39 -2.81 2.96
C ILE A 67 15.69 -2.26 4.37
N GLU A 68 16.62 -1.31 4.51
CA GLU A 68 17.02 -0.76 5.81
C GLU A 68 15.88 0.01 6.49
N VAL A 69 15.01 0.64 5.71
CA VAL A 69 13.82 1.33 6.26
C VAL A 69 12.77 0.32 6.72
N ARG A 70 12.65 -0.82 6.04
CA ARG A 70 11.67 -1.87 6.36
C ARG A 70 12.11 -2.75 7.53
N ARG A 71 13.41 -3.02 7.64
CA ARG A 71 14.01 -3.89 8.66
C ARG A 71 13.48 -3.65 10.09
N PRO A 72 13.51 -2.44 10.67
CA PRO A 72 13.01 -2.23 12.04
C PRO A 72 11.51 -2.50 12.20
N LEU A 73 10.72 -2.33 11.13
CA LEU A 73 9.28 -2.65 11.15
C LEU A 73 9.07 -4.18 11.17
N VAL A 74 9.83 -4.89 10.32
CA VAL A 74 9.78 -6.35 10.25
C VAL A 74 10.25 -6.98 11.56
N GLU A 75 11.37 -6.51 12.11
CA GLU A 75 11.90 -6.96 13.40
C GLU A 75 10.86 -6.76 14.52
N LEU A 76 10.19 -5.60 14.57
CA LEU A 76 9.14 -5.31 15.55
C LEU A 76 7.93 -6.24 15.38
N GLY A 77 7.43 -6.44 14.16
CA GLY A 77 6.33 -7.35 13.90
C GLY A 77 6.61 -8.78 14.38
N ARG A 78 7.83 -9.27 14.14
CA ARG A 78 8.27 -10.60 14.59
C ARG A 78 8.32 -10.73 16.11
N GLN A 79 8.81 -9.70 16.81
CA GLN A 79 8.88 -9.68 18.28
C GLN A 79 7.50 -9.90 18.92
N TYR A 80 6.44 -9.43 18.29
CA TYR A 80 5.06 -9.56 18.76
C TYR A 80 4.29 -10.72 18.09
N GLY A 81 4.96 -11.56 17.29
CA GLY A 81 4.33 -12.70 16.61
C GLY A 81 3.26 -12.31 15.59
N ALA A 82 3.33 -11.10 15.03
CA ALA A 82 2.41 -10.66 13.98
C ALA A 82 2.74 -11.33 12.64
N ILE A 83 1.72 -11.58 11.82
CA ILE A 83 1.91 -11.92 10.41
C ILE A 83 2.36 -10.64 9.68
N ILE A 84 3.47 -10.69 8.96
CA ILE A 84 4.07 -9.53 8.30
C ILE A 84 3.75 -9.57 6.81
N THR A 85 2.94 -8.62 6.37
CA THR A 85 2.49 -8.52 4.97
C THR A 85 3.05 -7.27 4.31
N GLY A 86 3.71 -7.44 3.17
CA GLY A 86 4.19 -6.32 2.35
C GLY A 86 3.31 -6.09 1.12
N TYR A 87 2.91 -4.84 0.88
CA TYR A 87 2.28 -4.43 -0.38
C TYR A 87 3.24 -3.54 -1.16
N TYR A 88 3.75 -4.04 -2.27
CA TYR A 88 4.58 -3.29 -3.22
C TYR A 88 3.69 -2.61 -4.26
N PHE A 89 3.58 -1.29 -4.15
CA PHE A 89 2.89 -0.46 -5.11
C PHE A 89 3.82 -0.16 -6.27
N GLU A 90 3.49 -0.72 -7.44
CA GLU A 90 4.30 -0.57 -8.64
C GLU A 90 4.57 0.91 -8.94
N ALA A 91 5.85 1.22 -9.14
CA ALA A 91 6.31 2.58 -9.30
C ALA A 91 6.14 3.06 -10.74
N ASP A 92 4.98 3.62 -11.06
CA ASP A 92 4.84 4.48 -12.24
C ASP A 92 5.25 5.92 -11.87
N LEU A 93 6.52 6.24 -12.13
CA LEU A 93 7.08 7.56 -11.83
C LEU A 93 6.32 8.69 -12.54
N LYS A 94 5.85 8.48 -13.78
CA LYS A 94 5.13 9.49 -14.56
C LYS A 94 3.78 9.77 -13.91
N GLN A 95 3.00 8.73 -13.60
CA GLN A 95 1.72 8.88 -12.92
C GLN A 95 1.89 9.43 -11.49
N SER A 96 2.94 9.01 -10.76
CA SER A 96 3.24 9.55 -9.44
C SER A 96 3.55 11.05 -9.49
N LEU A 97 4.31 11.52 -10.47
CA LEU A 97 4.59 12.95 -10.68
C LEU A 97 3.31 13.72 -11.00
N GLU A 98 2.47 13.19 -11.88
CA GLU A 98 1.20 13.83 -12.26
C GLU A 98 0.26 13.96 -11.07
N ARG A 99 0.08 12.89 -10.28
CA ARG A 99 -0.69 12.94 -9.04
C ARG A 99 -0.07 13.86 -8.00
N ASN A 100 1.25 13.90 -7.89
CA ASN A 100 1.94 14.80 -6.97
C ASN A 100 1.72 16.28 -7.33
N ARG A 101 1.69 16.61 -8.63
CA ARG A 101 1.42 17.98 -9.11
C ARG A 101 0.03 18.48 -8.77
N GLN A 102 -0.96 17.57 -8.73
CA GLN A 102 -2.35 17.84 -8.36
C GLN A 102 -2.56 18.01 -6.85
N ARG A 103 -1.59 17.65 -6.02
CA ARG A 103 -1.68 17.83 -4.56
C ARG A 103 -1.41 19.29 -4.18
N SER A 104 -1.84 19.66 -2.98
CA SER A 104 -1.61 20.98 -2.39
C SER A 104 -0.99 20.87 -1.00
N GLY A 105 -0.42 21.98 -0.51
CA GLY A 105 0.19 22.05 0.81
C GLY A 105 1.31 21.02 1.04
N LYS A 106 1.35 20.43 2.23
CA LYS A 106 2.39 19.46 2.65
C LYS A 106 2.36 18.14 1.88
N ALA A 107 1.24 17.83 1.21
CA ALA A 107 1.10 16.60 0.43
C ALA A 107 1.77 16.68 -0.95
N LYS A 108 2.02 17.90 -1.45
CA LYS A 108 2.80 18.15 -2.66
C LYS A 108 4.27 18.22 -2.29
N VAL A 109 5.06 17.29 -2.78
CA VAL A 109 6.50 17.27 -2.55
C VAL A 109 7.27 17.76 -3.80
N PRO A 110 8.52 18.20 -3.67
CA PRO A 110 9.35 18.53 -4.83
C PRO A 110 9.57 17.30 -5.72
N ASP A 111 9.56 17.48 -7.05
CA ASP A 111 9.79 16.39 -8.02
C ASP A 111 11.13 15.65 -7.73
N VAL A 112 12.17 16.37 -7.29
CA VAL A 112 13.47 15.80 -6.87
C VAL A 112 13.33 14.76 -5.76
N ALA A 113 12.38 14.93 -4.83
CA ALA A 113 12.13 13.97 -3.77
C ALA A 113 11.53 12.66 -4.33
N LEU A 114 10.66 12.73 -5.34
CA LEU A 114 10.14 11.55 -6.04
C LEU A 114 11.26 10.82 -6.77
N TYR A 115 12.08 11.53 -7.54
CA TYR A 115 13.21 10.92 -8.25
C TYR A 115 14.20 10.25 -7.29
N THR A 116 14.52 10.91 -6.17
CA THR A 116 15.43 10.35 -5.15
C THR A 116 14.84 9.08 -4.53
N THR A 117 13.55 9.09 -4.24
CA THR A 117 12.86 7.92 -3.70
C THR A 117 12.83 6.77 -4.71
N PHE A 118 12.55 7.07 -5.98
CA PHE A 118 12.50 6.07 -7.04
C PHE A 118 13.84 5.39 -7.25
N LYS A 119 14.94 6.14 -7.23
CA LYS A 119 16.30 5.58 -7.33
C LYS A 119 16.67 4.67 -6.16
N LYS A 120 16.04 4.85 -5.00
CA LYS A 120 16.26 4.05 -3.79
C LYS A 120 15.21 2.97 -3.60
N LEU A 121 14.23 2.85 -4.50
CA LEU A 121 13.14 1.90 -4.32
C LEU A 121 13.66 0.50 -4.62
N GLU A 122 13.78 -0.30 -3.59
CA GLU A 122 14.17 -1.70 -3.66
C GLU A 122 12.91 -2.58 -3.56
N PRO A 123 12.72 -3.54 -4.48
CA PRO A 123 11.61 -4.48 -4.40
C PRO A 123 11.71 -5.31 -3.11
N PRO A 124 10.57 -5.67 -2.48
CA PRO A 124 10.61 -6.53 -1.31
C PRO A 124 11.05 -7.95 -1.65
N SER A 125 11.56 -8.64 -0.64
CA SER A 125 11.78 -10.08 -0.72
C SER A 125 11.41 -10.78 0.58
N TYR A 126 11.05 -12.06 0.49
CA TYR A 126 10.78 -12.90 1.66
C TYR A 126 11.99 -13.03 2.59
N ALA A 127 13.22 -12.85 2.08
CA ALA A 127 14.45 -12.87 2.86
C ALA A 127 14.51 -11.76 3.93
N GLU A 128 13.79 -10.65 3.73
CA GLU A 128 13.66 -9.60 4.75
C GLU A 128 12.87 -10.07 5.96
N GLY A 129 11.95 -11.01 5.74
CA GLY A 129 11.17 -11.65 6.79
C GLY A 129 9.66 -11.44 6.74
N PHE A 130 9.15 -11.05 5.57
CA PHE A 130 7.72 -11.05 5.27
C PHE A 130 7.16 -12.47 5.24
N ASP A 131 5.94 -12.65 5.74
CA ASP A 131 5.18 -13.89 5.60
C ASP A 131 4.36 -13.88 4.30
N LYS A 132 3.88 -12.70 3.90
CA LYS A 132 3.12 -12.48 2.67
C LYS A 132 3.62 -11.26 1.93
N LEU A 133 3.64 -11.35 0.60
CA LEU A 133 3.99 -10.24 -0.26
C LEU A 133 2.98 -10.16 -1.41
N TYR A 134 2.62 -8.94 -1.78
CA TYR A 134 1.72 -8.64 -2.89
C TYR A 134 2.27 -7.49 -3.73
N SER A 135 2.06 -7.56 -5.03
CA SER A 135 2.20 -6.41 -5.94
C SER A 135 0.85 -5.73 -6.12
N VAL A 136 0.83 -4.40 -6.10
CA VAL A 136 -0.36 -3.58 -6.26
C VAL A 136 -0.18 -2.63 -7.43
N ARG A 137 -1.09 -2.71 -8.41
CA ARG A 137 -1.16 -1.80 -9.55
C ARG A 137 -2.45 -0.98 -9.49
N ILE A 138 -2.36 0.30 -9.82
CA ILE A 138 -3.53 1.18 -9.93
C ILE A 138 -4.15 1.00 -11.32
N THR A 139 -5.41 0.59 -11.36
CA THR A 139 -6.20 0.45 -12.60
C THR A 139 -7.29 1.52 -12.73
N GLY A 140 -7.58 2.26 -11.66
CA GLY A 140 -8.51 3.40 -11.65
C GLY A 140 -8.31 4.28 -10.42
N SER A 141 -9.16 5.30 -10.23
CA SER A 141 -9.06 6.23 -9.10
C SER A 141 -9.15 5.57 -7.72
N THR A 142 -9.93 4.49 -7.61
CA THR A 142 -10.10 3.68 -6.39
C THR A 142 -9.97 2.18 -6.66
N HIS A 143 -9.54 1.80 -7.87
CA HIS A 143 -9.43 0.41 -8.30
C HIS A 143 -7.98 -0.01 -8.31
N PHE A 144 -7.72 -1.13 -7.66
CA PHE A 144 -6.39 -1.72 -7.51
C PHE A 144 -6.44 -3.17 -7.94
N GLU A 145 -5.45 -3.56 -8.72
CA GLU A 145 -5.14 -4.96 -9.01
C GLU A 145 -4.11 -5.42 -7.97
N ILE A 146 -4.41 -6.49 -7.26
CA ILE A 146 -3.58 -7.06 -6.20
C ILE A 146 -3.21 -8.48 -6.63
N ASN A 147 -1.93 -8.72 -6.86
CA ASN A 147 -1.41 -10.02 -7.25
C ASN A 147 -0.44 -10.53 -6.19
N GLU A 148 -0.41 -11.85 -5.97
CA GLU A 148 0.63 -12.47 -5.14
C GLU A 148 2.02 -12.15 -5.70
N TRP A 149 2.97 -11.94 -4.81
CA TRP A 149 4.33 -11.58 -5.20
C TRP A 149 5.07 -12.76 -5.80
N ALA A 150 5.23 -12.74 -7.13
CA ALA A 150 6.01 -13.73 -7.87
C ALA A 150 7.53 -13.45 -7.87
N GLY A 151 7.98 -12.38 -7.18
CA GLY A 151 9.33 -11.86 -7.30
C GLY A 151 9.41 -10.67 -8.26
N TYR A 152 10.53 -9.95 -8.24
CA TYR A 152 10.79 -8.88 -9.20
C TYR A 152 11.35 -9.50 -10.50
N GLU A 153 10.47 -9.98 -11.37
CA GLU A 153 10.85 -10.17 -12.76
C GLU A 153 10.90 -8.79 -13.42
N PHE A 154 12.08 -8.38 -13.89
CA PHE A 154 12.18 -7.24 -14.79
C PHE A 154 11.45 -7.61 -16.08
N ILE A 155 10.18 -7.20 -16.21
CA ILE A 155 9.45 -7.31 -17.46
C ILE A 155 9.88 -6.10 -18.31
N PRO A 156 10.60 -6.29 -19.42
CA PRO A 156 10.96 -5.19 -20.31
C PRO A 156 9.69 -4.44 -20.72
N PRO A 157 9.73 -3.11 -20.91
CA PRO A 157 8.58 -2.32 -21.34
C PRO A 157 7.87 -2.89 -22.58
N GLU A 158 8.63 -3.58 -23.42
CA GLU A 158 8.23 -4.23 -24.67
C GLU A 158 7.42 -5.52 -24.45
N SER A 159 7.53 -6.13 -23.27
CA SER A 159 6.89 -7.39 -22.87
C SER A 159 5.68 -7.17 -21.95
N GLN A 160 5.31 -5.91 -21.69
CA GLN A 160 4.08 -5.60 -20.95
C GLN A 160 2.85 -5.97 -21.80
N PRO A 161 1.84 -6.67 -21.25
CA PRO A 161 0.65 -7.02 -22.01
C PRO A 161 -0.03 -5.75 -22.52
N SER A 162 -0.31 -5.75 -23.83
CA SER A 162 -1.02 -4.65 -24.48
C SER A 162 -2.35 -4.40 -23.79
N ARG A 163 -2.70 -3.12 -23.64
CA ARG A 163 -3.87 -2.54 -22.93
C ARG A 163 -5.25 -3.07 -23.35
N HIS A 164 -5.33 -4.10 -24.18
CA HIS A 164 -6.52 -4.52 -24.95
C HIS A 164 -6.98 -5.96 -24.73
N GLN A 165 -6.58 -6.64 -23.64
CA GLN A 165 -7.24 -7.90 -23.26
C GLN A 165 -7.70 -7.83 -21.80
N GLN A 166 -8.79 -7.07 -21.61
CA GLN A 166 -9.64 -7.21 -20.43
C GLN A 166 -10.36 -8.56 -20.53
N VAL A 167 -9.98 -9.51 -19.68
CA VAL A 167 -10.89 -10.56 -19.24
C VAL A 167 -11.59 -10.03 -18.01
N SER A 168 -12.85 -9.63 -18.16
CA SER A 168 -13.73 -9.29 -17.04
C SER A 168 -14.00 -10.55 -16.22
N PRO A 169 -13.89 -10.52 -14.88
CA PRO A 169 -14.44 -11.60 -14.05
C PRO A 169 -15.97 -11.60 -14.14
N PRO A 170 -16.63 -12.76 -13.99
CA PRO A 170 -18.07 -12.89 -14.18
C PRO A 170 -18.82 -12.06 -13.13
N ILE A 171 -19.73 -11.21 -13.61
CA ILE A 171 -20.69 -10.50 -12.76
C ILE A 171 -21.78 -11.52 -12.42
N GLU A 172 -21.75 -12.09 -11.22
CA GLU A 172 -22.95 -12.68 -10.65
C GLU A 172 -23.97 -11.56 -10.42
N THR A 173 -25.09 -11.66 -11.11
CA THR A 173 -26.18 -10.68 -11.05
C THR A 173 -26.99 -10.95 -9.77
N PRO A 174 -27.13 -10.00 -8.83
CA PRO A 174 -28.06 -10.16 -7.73
C PRO A 174 -29.49 -10.18 -8.28
N GLY A 175 -30.23 -11.24 -7.94
CA GLY A 175 -31.58 -11.50 -8.42
C GLY A 175 -32.54 -10.34 -8.20
N GLN A 176 -33.37 -10.09 -9.21
CA GLN A 176 -34.54 -9.22 -9.12
C GLN A 176 -35.50 -9.78 -8.06
N HIS A 177 -35.72 -9.02 -6.99
CA HIS A 177 -36.91 -9.18 -6.17
C HIS A 177 -38.12 -8.61 -6.94
N PRO A 178 -39.24 -9.34 -7.09
CA PRO A 178 -40.44 -8.80 -7.70
C PRO A 178 -41.10 -7.81 -6.74
N VAL A 179 -41.51 -6.67 -7.29
CA VAL A 179 -42.40 -5.70 -6.64
C VAL A 179 -43.80 -6.31 -6.64
N GLU A 180 -44.32 -6.64 -5.45
CA GLU A 180 -45.74 -6.99 -5.29
C GLU A 180 -46.60 -5.73 -5.51
N GLN A 181 -47.48 -5.81 -6.52
CA GLN A 181 -48.60 -4.91 -6.71
C GLN A 181 -49.66 -5.24 -5.65
N ASN A 182 -49.98 -4.27 -4.80
CA ASN A 182 -51.22 -4.29 -4.01
C ASN A 182 -52.30 -3.55 -4.79
N ASP A 183 -53.24 -4.32 -5.34
CA ASP A 183 -54.59 -3.86 -5.68
C ASP A 183 -55.53 -4.25 -4.52
N ALA A 184 -56.02 -3.25 -3.78
CA ALA A 184 -57.31 -3.20 -3.08
C ALA A 184 -57.56 -1.79 -2.53
#